data_AF-A0A938D227-F1
#
_entry.id   AF-A0A938D227-F1
#
_cell.length_a   1.000
_cell.length_b   1.000
_cell.length_c   1.000
_cell.angle_alpha   90.00
_cell.angle_beta   90.00
_cell.angle_gamma   90.00
#
_symmetry.space_group_name_H-M   'P 1'
#
loop_
_entity.id
_entity.type
_entity.pdbx_description
1 polymer ?
#
loop_
_entity_poly.entity_id
_entity_poly.type
_entity_poly.pdbx_seq_one_letter_code
_entity_poly.pdbx_strand_id
1 'polypeptide(L)'
;MTLGSIANNHHLDPIIEKHAPLIQRALDAANSALRATSESIRNSLRRKYEAAQASGKATDADRRRWILPPDNRDPKEKWTVDAKFSGWYDWEVPFDTDPDWPKPLQDAVTAYRAAWRAKMDEVNTCISNNAEQEELVDQPEVVKGVVRVSGPFTVEGVIPEELSLTEDGAVTDLTPNEFEAEEKLDADRSRQQNAVAYIQRMIEKIRMDGVTFPNNKRMTFTKVESLVDGGEMSGVHASAVEEGKEDATVGIIFGPEFGPVTAQQIEAAVRKAKYYDDIIIAGFAFAPEATAEVENIRESRSTKARLHLAHMRPELNSTMNDLLKADTKGSNQQFFTVFGLPAVSVAAEGDGEFTVTLEGVDIFNPVGGTVSSTKGEKVSAWFLDSDYDGRCFCACQAFFPNQDAWEKIARALGTHADPEAFAAFKGRTSLPFRSGKHGRIAVKAIDARGNEVMTVKTLSESDRKGR
;
A
#
# COMPACT_ATOMS: atom_id res chain seq x y z
N MET A 1 39.67 -2.47 3.22
CA MET A 1 40.71 -1.45 3.52
C MET A 1 40.21 -0.56 4.63
N THR A 2 40.79 -0.65 5.82
CA THR A 2 40.35 0.16 6.97
C THR A 2 41.22 1.41 7.09
N LEU A 3 40.69 2.49 7.67
CA LEU A 3 41.47 3.70 7.97
C LEU A 3 42.67 3.39 8.89
N GLY A 4 42.53 2.38 9.76
CA GLY A 4 43.60 1.89 10.64
C GLY A 4 44.75 1.21 9.90
N SER A 5 44.48 0.44 8.83
CA SER A 5 45.55 -0.22 8.06
C SER A 5 46.34 0.77 7.19
N ILE A 6 45.70 1.86 6.73
CA ILE A 6 46.36 2.95 6.02
C ILE A 6 47.24 3.77 6.97
N ALA A 7 46.74 4.10 8.17
CA ALA A 7 47.47 4.92 9.15
C ALA A 7 48.73 4.23 9.72
N ASN A 8 48.75 2.90 9.76
CA ASN A 8 49.88 2.10 10.26
C ASN A 8 50.82 1.61 9.15
N ASN A 9 50.65 2.08 7.90
CA ASN A 9 51.47 1.63 6.79
C ASN A 9 52.83 2.34 6.77
N HIS A 10 53.86 1.68 7.31
CA HIS A 10 55.25 2.16 7.34
C HIS A 10 55.86 2.44 5.96
N HIS A 11 55.27 1.96 4.86
CA HIS A 11 55.73 2.28 3.51
C HIS A 11 55.33 3.70 3.06
N LEU A 12 54.45 4.38 3.79
CA LEU A 12 54.08 5.76 3.51
C LEU A 12 55.12 6.77 4.01
N ASP A 13 55.86 6.44 5.09
CA ASP A 13 56.82 7.37 5.72
C ASP A 13 57.89 7.86 4.73
N PRO A 14 58.56 7.01 3.92
CA PRO A 14 59.56 7.47 2.94
C PRO A 14 58.96 8.35 1.84
N ILE A 15 57.71 8.12 1.45
CA ILE A 15 57.00 8.94 0.46
C ILE A 15 56.69 10.32 1.06
N ILE A 16 56.22 10.36 2.30
CA ILE A 16 55.93 11.61 3.01
C ILE A 16 57.22 12.42 3.17
N GLU A 17 58.33 11.79 3.60
CA GLU A 17 59.63 12.46 3.75
C GLU A 17 60.17 13.02 2.43
N LYS A 18 60.04 12.26 1.33
CA LYS A 18 60.44 12.68 -0.02
C LYS A 18 59.68 13.93 -0.49
N HIS A 19 58.36 13.97 -0.28
CA HIS A 19 57.50 15.05 -0.79
C HIS A 19 57.37 16.24 0.17
N ALA A 20 57.63 16.07 1.46
CA ALA A 20 57.56 17.13 2.47
C ALA A 20 58.31 18.42 2.08
N PRO A 21 59.61 18.40 1.67
CA PRO A 21 60.31 19.62 1.31
C PRO A 21 59.76 20.28 0.03
N LEU A 22 59.24 19.49 -0.91
CA LEU A 22 58.66 19.99 -2.17
C LEU A 22 57.34 20.72 -1.91
N ILE A 23 56.48 20.12 -1.08
CA ILE A 23 55.20 20.71 -0.68
C ILE A 23 55.44 21.96 0.16
N GLN A 24 56.39 21.93 1.10
CA GLN A 24 56.71 23.10 1.92
C GLN A 24 57.20 24.26 1.06
N ARG A 25 58.10 24.01 0.11
CA ARG A 25 58.58 25.05 -0.82
C ARG A 25 57.45 25.64 -1.66
N ALA A 26 56.54 24.80 -2.15
CA ALA A 26 55.38 25.27 -2.91
C ALA A 26 54.39 26.05 -2.02
N LEU A 27 54.21 25.65 -0.77
CA LEU A 27 53.37 26.34 0.22
C LEU A 27 53.94 27.72 0.55
N ASP A 28 55.25 27.82 0.75
CA ASP A 28 55.94 29.08 1.01
C ASP A 28 55.81 30.05 -0.18
N ALA A 29 55.89 29.53 -1.41
CA ALA A 29 55.65 30.31 -2.62
C ALA A 29 54.20 30.80 -2.72
N ALA A 30 53.21 29.93 -2.44
CA ALA A 30 51.79 30.29 -2.41
C ALA A 30 51.50 31.35 -1.33
N ASN A 31 52.06 31.19 -0.13
CA ASN A 31 51.92 32.15 0.97
C ASN A 31 52.60 33.50 0.67
N SER A 32 53.74 33.48 -0.02
CA SER A 32 54.41 34.70 -0.48
C SER A 32 53.55 35.47 -1.49
N ALA A 33 52.98 34.76 -2.48
CA ALA A 33 52.07 35.36 -3.46
C ALA A 33 50.77 35.87 -2.82
N LEU A 34 50.26 35.16 -1.81
CA LEU A 34 49.06 35.54 -1.08
C LEU A 34 49.26 36.85 -0.29
N ARG A 35 50.44 37.02 0.33
CA ARG A 35 50.79 38.26 1.04
C ARG A 35 50.95 39.46 0.09
N ALA A 36 51.32 39.22 -1.17
CA ALA A 36 51.39 40.25 -2.20
C ALA A 36 50.01 40.65 -2.77
N THR A 37 48.92 39.97 -2.38
CA THR A 37 47.57 40.28 -2.86
C THR A 37 47.03 41.51 -2.15
N SER A 38 46.67 42.54 -2.93
CA SER A 38 46.19 43.82 -2.40
C SER A 38 44.85 43.71 -1.66
N GLU A 39 44.65 44.62 -0.71
CA GLU A 39 43.42 44.73 0.07
C GLU A 39 42.18 44.99 -0.82
N SER A 40 42.35 45.67 -1.95
CA SER A 40 41.26 45.90 -2.91
C SER A 40 40.72 44.60 -3.52
N ILE A 41 41.62 43.66 -3.85
CA ILE A 41 41.25 42.35 -4.41
C ILE A 41 40.59 41.50 -3.32
N ARG A 42 41.14 41.49 -2.10
CA ARG A 42 40.55 40.78 -0.95
C ARG A 42 39.10 41.23 -0.69
N ASN A 43 38.84 42.53 -0.73
CA ASN A 43 37.49 43.07 -0.56
C ASN A 43 36.54 42.72 -1.72
N SER A 44 37.04 42.69 -2.95
CA SER A 44 36.25 42.26 -4.12
C SER A 44 35.82 40.79 -4.00
N LEU A 45 36.74 39.91 -3.64
CA LEU A 45 36.46 38.47 -3.44
C LEU A 45 35.46 38.25 -2.29
N ARG A 46 35.58 39.00 -1.19
CA ARG A 46 34.62 38.93 -0.07
C ARG A 46 33.20 39.26 -0.52
N ARG A 47 33.02 40.33 -1.29
CA ARG A 47 31.71 40.70 -1.86
C ARG A 47 31.16 39.61 -2.78
N LYS A 48 32.02 38.93 -3.54
CA LYS A 48 31.65 37.79 -4.39
C LYS A 48 31.11 36.63 -3.56
N TYR A 49 31.75 36.33 -2.42
CA TYR A 49 31.26 35.32 -1.48
C TYR A 49 29.95 35.70 -0.81
N GLU A 50 29.81 36.94 -0.33
CA GLU A 50 28.57 37.45 0.27
C GLU A 50 27.39 37.38 -0.71
N ALA A 51 27.62 37.74 -1.98
CA ALA A 51 26.61 37.61 -3.03
C ALA A 51 26.22 36.14 -3.29
N ALA A 52 27.21 35.23 -3.34
CA ALA A 52 26.94 33.80 -3.51
C ALA A 52 26.17 33.22 -2.30
N GLN A 53 26.51 33.64 -1.08
CA GLN A 53 25.85 33.24 0.15
C GLN A 53 24.40 33.73 0.19
N ALA A 54 24.14 34.99 -0.18
CA ALA A 54 22.79 35.55 -0.29
C ALA A 54 21.92 34.81 -1.32
N SER A 55 22.52 34.25 -2.37
CA SER A 55 21.82 33.46 -3.38
C SER A 55 21.62 31.98 -3.01
N GLY A 56 22.11 31.53 -1.84
CA GLY A 56 22.03 30.13 -1.41
C GLY A 56 22.96 29.17 -2.17
N LYS A 57 23.93 29.68 -2.94
CA LYS A 57 24.83 28.88 -3.80
C LYS A 57 26.26 28.75 -3.27
N ALA A 58 26.55 29.28 -2.09
CA ALA A 58 27.90 29.25 -1.53
C ALA A 58 28.27 27.85 -1.03
N THR A 59 29.38 27.30 -1.54
CA THR A 59 29.97 26.05 -1.03
C THR A 59 31.16 26.33 -0.09
N ASP A 60 31.60 25.32 0.65
CA ASP A 60 32.82 25.41 1.46
C ASP A 60 34.09 25.59 0.60
N ALA A 61 34.10 25.05 -0.63
CA ALA A 61 35.16 25.29 -1.60
C ALA A 61 35.23 26.76 -2.03
N ASP A 62 34.07 27.38 -2.27
CA ASP A 62 33.98 28.82 -2.58
C ASP A 62 34.46 29.68 -1.42
N ARG A 63 34.10 29.30 -0.19
CA ARG A 63 34.57 29.97 1.03
C ARG A 63 36.10 29.97 1.10
N ARG A 64 36.76 28.82 0.88
CA ARG A 64 38.23 28.72 0.87
C ARG A 64 38.88 29.54 -0.25
N ARG A 65 38.20 29.70 -1.39
CA ARG A 65 38.72 30.45 -2.55
C ARG A 65 38.56 31.96 -2.41
N TRP A 66 37.49 32.45 -1.79
CA TRP A 66 37.15 33.87 -1.78
C TRP A 66 37.41 34.56 -0.45
N ILE A 67 37.41 33.83 0.66
CA ILE A 67 37.83 34.35 1.97
C ILE A 67 39.27 33.90 2.21
N LEU A 68 40.21 34.82 2.00
CA LEU A 68 41.64 34.55 2.09
C LEU A 68 42.16 34.70 3.53
N PRO A 69 43.13 33.88 4.00
CA PRO A 69 43.71 34.05 5.32
C PRO A 69 44.32 35.45 5.56
N PRO A 70 44.22 35.98 6.79
CA PRO A 70 43.65 35.34 7.99
C PRO A 70 42.12 35.45 8.12
N ASP A 71 41.44 36.15 7.22
CA ASP A 71 40.00 36.46 7.32
C ASP A 71 39.08 35.24 7.32
N ASN A 72 39.60 34.08 6.90
CA ASN A 72 38.87 32.82 6.85
C ASN A 72 38.77 32.11 8.22
N ARG A 73 39.43 32.62 9.25
CA ARG A 73 39.45 32.05 10.60
C ARG A 73 38.86 33.06 11.59
N ASP A 74 37.81 32.67 12.31
CA ASP A 74 37.27 33.50 13.40
C ASP A 74 38.17 33.37 14.63
N PRO A 75 38.78 34.45 15.15
CA PRO A 75 39.60 34.42 16.37
C PRO A 75 38.88 33.93 17.63
N LYS A 76 37.54 33.89 17.64
CA LYS A 76 36.72 33.41 18.76
C LYS A 76 36.51 31.89 18.74
N GLU A 77 36.74 31.24 17.61
CA GLU A 77 36.63 29.79 17.48
C GLU A 77 37.92 29.09 17.91
N LYS A 78 37.80 27.84 18.39
CA LYS A 78 38.97 27.02 18.75
C LYS A 78 39.58 26.42 17.50
N TRP A 79 40.72 26.98 17.07
CA TRP A 79 41.49 26.45 15.94
C TRP A 79 42.67 25.60 16.41
N THR A 80 43.03 24.59 15.62
CA THR A 80 44.25 23.79 15.79
C THR A 80 45.52 24.54 15.36
N VAL A 81 45.34 25.73 14.78
CA VAL A 81 46.39 26.56 14.18
C VAL A 81 46.24 28.02 14.59
N ASP A 82 47.28 28.82 14.38
CA ASP A 82 47.24 30.26 14.70
C ASP A 82 46.25 31.00 13.78
N ALA A 83 45.13 31.44 14.36
CA ALA A 83 44.10 32.19 13.67
C ALA A 83 44.63 33.50 13.05
N LYS A 84 45.73 34.05 13.57
CA LYS A 84 46.31 35.32 13.08
C LYS A 84 47.32 35.14 11.95
N PHE A 85 47.69 33.90 11.61
CA PHE A 85 48.67 33.63 10.57
C PHE A 85 48.14 34.07 9.19
N SER A 86 48.83 35.03 8.56
CA SER A 86 48.50 35.60 7.24
C SER A 86 49.00 34.74 6.08
N GLY A 87 48.64 33.45 6.11
CA GLY A 87 48.99 32.44 5.12
C GLY A 87 48.10 31.21 5.25
N TRP A 88 48.12 30.32 4.27
CA TRP A 88 47.50 29.00 4.31
C TRP A 88 48.39 28.00 5.07
N TYR A 89 47.74 27.13 5.84
CA TYR A 89 48.27 25.81 6.19
C TYR A 89 48.04 24.84 5.02
N ASP A 90 48.77 23.73 5.00
CA ASP A 90 48.77 22.76 3.89
C ASP A 90 47.37 22.22 3.55
N TRP A 91 46.50 22.00 4.54
CA TRP A 91 45.12 21.56 4.31
C TRP A 91 44.13 22.67 3.92
N GLU A 92 44.54 23.94 3.93
CA GLU A 92 43.66 25.07 3.64
C GLU A 92 43.81 25.66 2.24
N VAL A 93 44.91 25.35 1.55
CA VAL A 93 45.14 25.85 0.19
C VAL A 93 43.93 25.45 -0.70
N PRO A 94 43.34 26.33 -1.51
CA PRO A 94 42.19 25.95 -2.36
C PRO A 94 42.55 24.93 -3.45
N PHE A 95 41.59 24.13 -3.91
CA PHE A 95 41.79 23.19 -5.03
C PHE A 95 41.79 23.88 -6.39
N ASP A 96 40.96 24.90 -6.52
CA ASP A 96 40.79 25.71 -7.73
C ASP A 96 41.23 27.15 -7.49
N THR A 97 41.66 27.81 -8.57
CA THR A 97 41.97 29.24 -8.57
C THR A 97 40.73 30.07 -8.94
N ASP A 98 40.77 31.38 -8.71
CA ASP A 98 39.77 32.31 -9.22
C ASP A 98 40.39 33.21 -10.30
N PRO A 99 39.66 33.52 -11.40
CA PRO A 99 40.14 34.46 -12.42
C PRO A 99 40.50 35.86 -11.88
N ASP A 100 39.84 36.29 -10.80
CA ASP A 100 40.06 37.60 -10.18
C ASP A 100 41.33 37.64 -9.30
N TRP A 101 41.99 36.49 -9.09
CA TRP A 101 43.26 36.44 -8.37
C TRP A 101 44.41 37.01 -9.21
N PRO A 102 45.44 37.62 -8.57
CA PRO A 102 46.67 37.96 -9.27
C PRO A 102 47.27 36.72 -9.95
N LYS A 103 47.75 36.88 -11.20
CA LYS A 103 48.37 35.78 -11.96
C LYS A 103 49.46 35.02 -11.18
N PRO A 104 50.37 35.68 -10.43
CA PRO A 104 51.34 34.98 -9.60
C PRO A 104 50.73 34.10 -8.50
N LEU A 105 49.57 34.48 -7.94
CA LEU A 105 48.88 33.69 -6.93
C LEU A 105 48.22 32.45 -7.56
N GLN A 106 47.59 32.63 -8.73
CA GLN A 106 47.01 31.51 -9.47
C GLN A 106 48.09 30.46 -9.78
N ASP A 107 49.21 30.90 -10.35
CA ASP A 107 50.30 30.00 -10.75
C ASP A 107 50.93 29.30 -9.53
N ALA A 108 51.08 30.00 -8.40
CA ALA A 108 51.63 29.41 -7.17
C ALA A 108 50.69 28.35 -6.55
N VAL A 109 49.37 28.59 -6.53
CA VAL A 109 48.39 27.61 -6.04
C VAL A 109 48.29 26.41 -6.99
N THR A 110 48.33 26.63 -8.30
CA THR A 110 48.39 25.53 -9.28
C THR A 110 49.65 24.68 -9.08
N ALA A 111 50.82 25.31 -8.87
CA ALA A 111 52.06 24.60 -8.59
C ALA A 111 52.01 23.81 -7.28
N TYR A 112 51.43 24.38 -6.21
CA TYR A 112 51.19 23.67 -4.95
C TYR A 112 50.31 22.43 -5.14
N ARG A 113 49.19 22.58 -5.87
CA ARG A 113 48.28 21.45 -6.14
C ARG A 113 48.88 20.40 -7.05
N ALA A 114 49.75 20.76 -7.98
CA ALA A 114 50.52 19.79 -8.76
C ALA A 114 51.47 18.96 -7.87
N ALA A 115 52.21 19.61 -6.96
CA ALA A 115 53.09 18.92 -6.00
C ALA A 115 52.29 18.02 -5.03
N TRP A 116 51.15 18.52 -4.54
CA TRP A 116 50.27 17.75 -3.66
C TRP A 116 49.66 16.52 -4.37
N ARG A 117 49.21 16.67 -5.64
CA ARG A 117 48.71 15.55 -6.44
C ARG A 117 49.79 14.50 -6.68
N ALA A 118 51.01 14.91 -7.04
CA ALA A 118 52.13 13.97 -7.22
C ALA A 118 52.42 13.15 -5.95
N LYS A 119 52.36 13.78 -4.76
CA LYS A 119 52.42 13.05 -3.49
C LYS A 119 51.26 12.07 -3.35
N MET A 120 50.02 12.51 -3.59
CA MET A 120 48.83 11.69 -3.40
C MET A 120 48.76 10.52 -4.39
N ASP A 121 49.25 10.67 -5.61
CA ASP A 121 49.33 9.60 -6.59
C ASP A 121 50.32 8.51 -6.14
N GLU A 122 51.48 8.89 -5.61
CA GLU A 122 52.45 7.95 -5.03
C GLU A 122 51.90 7.28 -3.76
N VAL A 123 51.21 8.04 -2.89
CA VAL A 123 50.53 7.50 -1.70
C VAL A 123 49.45 6.51 -2.10
N ASN A 124 48.57 6.86 -3.04
CA ASN A 124 47.50 5.98 -3.53
C ASN A 124 48.07 4.70 -4.16
N THR A 125 49.17 4.80 -4.91
CA THR A 125 49.87 3.63 -5.47
C THR A 125 50.48 2.75 -4.38
N CYS A 126 51.07 3.35 -3.35
CA CYS A 126 51.60 2.60 -2.20
C CYS A 126 50.49 1.90 -1.42
N ILE A 127 49.37 2.58 -1.22
CA ILE A 127 48.19 2.03 -0.57
C ILE A 127 47.62 0.87 -1.41
N SER A 128 47.46 1.04 -2.73
CA SER A 128 46.92 -0.05 -3.58
C SER A 128 47.80 -1.29 -3.58
N ASN A 129 49.12 -1.13 -3.48
CA ASN A 129 50.08 -2.24 -3.51
C ASN A 129 50.25 -2.95 -2.16
N ASN A 130 50.06 -2.23 -1.05
CA ASN A 130 50.43 -2.73 0.28
C ASN A 130 49.26 -2.77 1.29
N ALA A 131 48.09 -2.22 0.97
CA ALA A 131 46.96 -2.27 1.88
C ALA A 131 46.29 -3.64 1.86
N GLU A 132 46.03 -4.18 3.05
CA GLU A 132 45.22 -5.37 3.21
C GLU A 132 43.84 -5.16 2.57
N GLN A 133 43.56 -5.97 1.56
CA GLN A 133 42.25 -6.04 0.94
C GLN A 133 41.37 -6.91 1.83
N GLU A 134 40.24 -6.36 2.22
CA GLU A 134 39.25 -7.04 3.04
C GLU A 134 38.10 -7.43 2.11
N GLU A 135 37.80 -8.72 2.06
CA GLU A 135 36.71 -9.23 1.25
C GLU A 135 35.39 -9.02 2.01
N LEU A 136 34.60 -8.03 1.57
CA LEU A 136 33.29 -7.71 2.14
C LEU A 136 32.15 -8.54 1.53
N VAL A 137 32.49 -9.60 0.79
CA VAL A 137 31.51 -10.57 0.29
C VAL A 137 30.89 -11.27 1.50
N ASP A 138 29.56 -11.36 1.50
CA ASP A 138 28.76 -11.94 2.60
C ASP A 138 28.87 -11.24 3.98
N GLN A 139 29.40 -10.01 4.03
CA GLN A 139 29.51 -9.20 5.26
C GLN A 139 28.80 -7.84 5.14
N PRO A 140 27.45 -7.80 5.01
CA PRO A 140 26.73 -6.55 4.90
C PRO A 140 26.74 -5.77 6.22
N GLU A 141 26.86 -4.45 6.14
CA GLU A 141 26.68 -3.58 7.30
C GLU A 141 25.29 -3.75 7.91
N VAL A 142 25.26 -4.03 9.23
CA VAL A 142 24.02 -4.28 9.97
C VAL A 142 23.29 -2.97 10.20
N VAL A 143 22.14 -2.81 9.54
CA VAL A 143 21.21 -1.71 9.78
C VAL A 143 20.10 -2.23 10.69
N LYS A 144 20.07 -1.78 11.95
CA LYS A 144 19.05 -2.19 12.93
C LYS A 144 17.65 -1.78 12.42
N GLY A 145 16.72 -2.74 12.43
CA GLY A 145 15.34 -2.53 11.95
C GLY A 145 15.13 -2.81 10.46
N VAL A 146 16.18 -3.14 9.71
CA VAL A 146 16.08 -3.50 8.29
C VAL A 146 16.50 -4.96 8.11
N VAL A 147 15.58 -5.78 7.61
CA VAL A 147 15.87 -7.16 7.20
C VAL A 147 16.15 -7.16 5.70
N ARG A 148 17.37 -7.55 5.32
CA ARG A 148 17.76 -7.73 3.92
C ARG A 148 17.67 -9.21 3.58
N VAL A 149 16.96 -9.53 2.51
CA VAL A 149 16.80 -10.90 1.99
C VAL A 149 17.56 -10.98 0.66
N SER A 150 18.46 -11.95 0.51
CA SER A 150 19.22 -12.17 -0.74
C SER A 150 19.30 -13.65 -1.08
N GLY A 151 19.15 -13.97 -2.37
CA GLY A 151 19.11 -15.32 -2.94
C GLY A 151 18.20 -15.33 -4.19
N PRO A 152 18.09 -16.44 -4.95
CA PRO A 152 17.01 -16.62 -5.89
C PRO A 152 15.71 -16.75 -5.09
N PHE A 153 15.00 -15.64 -4.92
CA PHE A 153 13.68 -15.64 -4.33
C PHE A 153 12.66 -15.50 -5.45
N THR A 154 11.70 -16.41 -5.48
CA THR A 154 10.46 -16.22 -6.22
C THR A 154 9.60 -15.27 -5.39
N VAL A 155 9.24 -14.12 -5.96
CA VAL A 155 8.12 -13.34 -5.43
C VAL A 155 6.86 -14.06 -5.89
N GLU A 156 6.41 -15.05 -5.14
CA GLU A 156 5.04 -15.54 -5.31
C GLU A 156 4.14 -14.46 -4.72
N GLY A 157 3.34 -13.83 -5.57
CA GLY A 157 2.21 -13.05 -5.11
C GLY A 157 1.34 -13.96 -4.27
N VAL A 158 1.31 -13.74 -2.95
CA VAL A 158 0.42 -14.48 -2.03
C VAL A 158 -1.06 -14.14 -2.30
N ILE A 159 -1.31 -13.15 -3.16
CA ILE A 159 -2.62 -12.88 -3.72
C ILE A 159 -2.77 -13.82 -4.93
N PRO A 160 -3.53 -14.91 -4.82
CA PRO A 160 -3.89 -15.72 -5.98
C PRO A 160 -4.54 -14.83 -7.05
N GLU A 161 -4.23 -15.11 -8.32
CA GLU A 161 -4.80 -14.40 -9.48
C GLU A 161 -6.32 -14.25 -9.33
N GLU A 162 -6.84 -13.06 -9.62
CA GLU A 162 -8.28 -12.82 -9.61
C GLU A 162 -8.90 -13.49 -10.84
N LEU A 163 -9.41 -14.70 -10.64
CA LEU A 163 -9.94 -15.54 -11.70
C LEU A 163 -11.44 -15.27 -11.85
N SER A 164 -11.84 -14.68 -12.97
CA SER A 164 -13.26 -14.53 -13.31
C SER A 164 -13.78 -15.75 -14.06
N LEU A 165 -14.97 -16.22 -13.67
CA LEU A 165 -15.73 -17.21 -14.43
C LEU A 165 -16.60 -16.46 -15.44
N THR A 166 -16.36 -16.70 -16.72
CA THR A 166 -17.13 -16.12 -17.85
C THR A 166 -18.42 -16.90 -18.15
N GLU A 167 -19.29 -16.32 -18.98
CA GLU A 167 -20.62 -16.87 -19.32
C GLU A 167 -20.59 -18.29 -19.93
N ASP A 168 -19.48 -18.67 -20.55
CA ASP A 168 -19.24 -19.96 -21.21
C ASP A 168 -18.48 -20.96 -20.31
N GLY A 169 -18.20 -20.59 -19.05
CA GLY A 169 -17.42 -21.42 -18.14
C GLY A 169 -15.91 -21.35 -18.34
N ALA A 170 -15.42 -20.43 -19.18
CA ALA A 170 -13.99 -20.18 -19.27
C ALA A 170 -13.54 -19.34 -18.06
N VAL A 171 -12.46 -19.78 -17.43
CA VAL A 171 -11.77 -19.04 -16.37
C VAL A 171 -10.85 -18.04 -17.06
N THR A 172 -11.08 -16.74 -16.86
CA THR A 172 -10.26 -15.69 -17.45
C THR A 172 -9.62 -14.84 -16.36
N ASP A 173 -8.32 -14.66 -16.46
CA ASP A 173 -7.59 -13.63 -15.72
C ASP A 173 -7.98 -12.25 -16.25
N LEU A 174 -8.46 -11.38 -15.36
CA LEU A 174 -8.83 -9.99 -15.69
C LEU A 174 -7.61 -9.07 -15.83
N THR A 175 -6.42 -9.53 -15.42
CA THR A 175 -5.15 -8.79 -15.43
C THR A 175 -4.02 -9.60 -16.08
N PRO A 176 -4.11 -9.94 -17.38
CA PRO A 176 -3.09 -10.76 -18.03
C PRO A 176 -1.72 -10.08 -17.96
N ASN A 177 -0.73 -10.75 -17.39
CA ASN A 177 0.65 -10.30 -17.49
C ASN A 177 1.10 -10.36 -18.96
N GLU A 178 1.75 -9.31 -19.46
CA GLU A 178 2.19 -9.18 -20.87
C GLU A 178 3.16 -10.29 -21.32
N PHE A 179 3.66 -11.13 -20.40
CA PHE A 179 4.63 -12.21 -20.65
C PHE A 179 4.00 -13.62 -20.78
N GLU A 180 2.69 -13.80 -20.53
CA GLU A 180 2.04 -15.13 -20.50
C GLU A 180 1.44 -15.57 -21.85
N ALA A 181 1.92 -15.00 -22.96
CA ALA A 181 1.30 -15.23 -24.26
C ALA A 181 1.55 -16.63 -24.86
N GLU A 182 2.52 -17.41 -24.37
CA GLU A 182 3.06 -18.57 -25.11
C GLU A 182 2.69 -19.98 -24.57
N GLU A 183 2.09 -20.13 -23.39
CA GLU A 183 1.66 -21.46 -22.85
C GLU A 183 0.18 -21.50 -22.43
N LYS A 184 -0.73 -21.21 -23.38
CA LYS A 184 -2.16 -21.05 -23.04
C LYS A 184 -2.96 -22.35 -22.86
N LEU A 185 -2.70 -23.40 -23.65
CA LEU A 185 -3.62 -24.54 -23.75
C LEU A 185 -3.60 -25.52 -22.57
N ASP A 186 -2.44 -25.79 -21.98
CA ASP A 186 -2.34 -26.70 -20.83
C ASP A 186 -2.67 -25.98 -19.52
N ALA A 187 -2.26 -24.71 -19.38
CA ALA A 187 -2.63 -23.86 -18.26
C ALA A 187 -4.16 -23.64 -18.17
N ASP A 188 -4.83 -23.38 -19.28
CA ASP A 188 -6.29 -23.17 -19.31
C ASP A 188 -7.07 -24.44 -18.94
N ARG A 189 -6.62 -25.63 -19.38
CA ARG A 189 -7.23 -26.91 -18.99
C ARG A 189 -7.06 -27.18 -17.49
N SER A 190 -5.88 -26.93 -16.94
CA SER A 190 -5.64 -27.07 -15.50
C SER A 190 -6.48 -26.08 -14.70
N ARG A 191 -6.62 -24.82 -15.15
CA ARG A 191 -7.50 -23.81 -14.54
C ARG A 191 -8.97 -24.24 -14.54
N GLN A 192 -9.47 -24.78 -15.65
CA GLN A 192 -10.84 -25.30 -15.74
C GLN A 192 -11.09 -26.50 -14.83
N GLN A 193 -10.15 -27.46 -14.78
CA GLN A 193 -10.26 -28.61 -13.88
C GLN A 193 -10.28 -28.19 -12.40
N ASN A 194 -9.45 -27.22 -12.03
CA ASN A 194 -9.42 -26.67 -10.67
C ASN A 194 -10.74 -25.96 -10.32
N ALA A 195 -11.30 -25.18 -11.25
CA ALA A 195 -12.59 -24.51 -11.05
C ALA A 195 -13.73 -25.51 -10.86
N VAL A 196 -13.82 -26.56 -11.69
CA VAL A 196 -14.83 -27.61 -11.53
C VAL A 196 -14.69 -28.33 -10.20
N ALA A 197 -13.45 -28.69 -9.79
CA ALA A 197 -13.19 -29.32 -8.50
C ALA A 197 -13.59 -28.43 -7.32
N TYR A 198 -13.32 -27.12 -7.40
CA TYR A 198 -13.76 -26.13 -6.42
C TYR A 198 -15.29 -26.10 -6.31
N ILE A 199 -16.00 -26.00 -7.44
CA ILE A 199 -17.46 -25.98 -7.48
C ILE A 199 -18.05 -27.26 -6.90
N GLN A 200 -17.53 -28.44 -7.27
CA GLN A 200 -17.97 -29.72 -6.72
C GLN A 200 -17.79 -29.77 -5.19
N ARG A 201 -16.65 -29.30 -4.68
CA ARG A 201 -16.42 -29.19 -3.23
C ARG A 201 -17.45 -28.27 -2.57
N MET A 202 -17.80 -27.14 -3.19
CA MET A 202 -18.83 -26.24 -2.65
C MET A 202 -20.23 -26.87 -2.67
N ILE A 203 -20.56 -27.65 -3.71
CA ILE A 203 -21.81 -28.42 -3.80
C ILE A 203 -21.90 -29.45 -2.68
N GLU A 204 -20.81 -30.15 -2.36
CA GLU A 204 -20.78 -31.08 -1.23
C GLU A 204 -21.00 -30.36 0.10
N LYS A 205 -20.36 -29.20 0.30
CA LYS A 205 -20.49 -28.42 1.53
C LYS A 205 -21.89 -27.87 1.72
N ILE A 206 -22.52 -27.33 0.67
CA ILE A 206 -23.89 -26.79 0.76
C ILE A 206 -24.91 -27.92 0.94
N ARG A 207 -24.66 -29.11 0.38
CA ARG A 207 -25.47 -30.31 0.60
C ARG A 207 -25.43 -30.75 2.07
N MET A 208 -24.29 -30.61 2.74
CA MET A 208 -24.14 -31.00 4.15
C MET A 208 -24.69 -29.96 5.13
N ASP A 209 -24.49 -28.66 4.87
CA ASP A 209 -24.78 -27.59 5.83
C ASP A 209 -26.09 -26.85 5.55
N GLY A 210 -26.50 -26.75 4.27
CA GLY A 210 -27.60 -25.92 3.81
C GLY A 210 -27.22 -24.43 3.76
N VAL A 211 -28.24 -23.57 3.68
CA VAL A 211 -28.08 -22.12 3.70
C VAL A 211 -28.78 -21.53 4.92
N THR A 212 -28.04 -20.70 5.66
CA THR A 212 -28.55 -20.05 6.87
C THR A 212 -28.99 -18.62 6.55
N PHE A 213 -30.25 -18.32 6.83
CA PHE A 213 -30.89 -17.02 6.64
C PHE A 213 -30.92 -16.21 7.95
N PRO A 214 -31.29 -14.90 7.86
CA PRO A 214 -31.61 -14.12 9.04
C PRO A 214 -32.57 -14.85 10.00
N ASN A 215 -32.43 -14.60 11.30
CA ASN A 215 -33.17 -15.24 12.39
C ASN A 215 -32.95 -16.76 12.52
N ASN A 216 -31.81 -17.27 12.05
CA ASN A 216 -31.44 -18.70 12.12
C ASN A 216 -32.44 -19.62 11.43
N LYS A 217 -33.18 -19.07 10.45
CA LYS A 217 -33.97 -19.89 9.54
C LYS A 217 -32.99 -20.61 8.62
N ARG A 218 -33.06 -21.94 8.60
CA ARG A 218 -32.21 -22.74 7.71
C ARG A 218 -33.03 -23.25 6.54
N MET A 219 -32.45 -23.13 5.35
CA MET A 219 -32.86 -23.85 4.17
C MET A 219 -31.93 -25.06 4.03
N THR A 220 -32.43 -26.22 4.43
CA THR A 220 -31.80 -27.51 4.12
C THR A 220 -32.37 -28.05 2.82
N PHE A 221 -31.67 -29.01 2.22
CA PHE A 221 -32.04 -29.55 0.92
C PHE A 221 -32.27 -31.06 1.02
N THR A 222 -33.40 -31.54 0.50
CA THR A 222 -33.63 -32.99 0.35
C THR A 222 -32.77 -33.57 -0.76
N LYS A 223 -32.51 -32.78 -1.81
CA LYS A 223 -31.71 -33.17 -2.97
C LYS A 223 -30.91 -31.97 -3.45
N VAL A 224 -29.65 -32.20 -3.80
CA VAL A 224 -28.77 -31.22 -4.47
C VAL A 224 -28.08 -31.93 -5.63
N GLU A 225 -28.42 -31.56 -6.86
CA GLU A 225 -27.85 -32.11 -8.10
C GLU A 225 -26.82 -31.15 -8.68
N SER A 226 -25.65 -31.69 -9.03
CA SER A 226 -24.61 -30.97 -9.77
C SER A 226 -25.08 -30.73 -11.20
N LEU A 227 -24.93 -29.49 -11.69
CA LEU A 227 -25.17 -29.13 -13.09
C LEU A 227 -23.87 -28.86 -13.86
N VAL A 228 -22.71 -29.07 -13.22
CA VAL A 228 -21.38 -28.91 -13.83
C VAL A 228 -20.82 -30.21 -14.42
N ASP A 229 -21.60 -31.29 -14.38
CA ASP A 229 -21.19 -32.60 -14.89
C ASP A 229 -21.18 -32.57 -16.43
N GLY A 230 -19.98 -32.56 -17.03
CA GLY A 230 -19.79 -32.53 -18.49
C GLY A 230 -18.87 -31.42 -19.01
N GLY A 231 -18.35 -30.55 -18.14
CA GLY A 231 -17.39 -29.49 -18.51
C GLY A 231 -18.01 -28.20 -19.03
N GLU A 232 -19.35 -28.16 -19.19
CA GLU A 232 -20.09 -26.93 -19.48
C GLU A 232 -20.62 -26.31 -18.19
N MET A 233 -20.11 -25.14 -17.80
CA MET A 233 -20.69 -24.38 -16.69
C MET A 233 -21.89 -23.57 -17.19
N SER A 234 -23.09 -24.14 -17.05
CA SER A 234 -24.34 -23.54 -17.51
C SER A 234 -24.81 -22.31 -16.71
N GLY A 235 -23.90 -21.59 -16.04
CA GLY A 235 -24.17 -20.43 -15.17
C GLY A 235 -24.97 -20.72 -13.88
N VAL A 236 -25.67 -21.86 -13.79
CA VAL A 236 -26.18 -22.45 -12.55
C VAL A 236 -25.34 -23.68 -12.23
N HIS A 237 -24.79 -23.75 -11.03
CA HIS A 237 -23.84 -24.80 -10.65
C HIS A 237 -24.52 -26.01 -10.01
N ALA A 238 -25.61 -25.79 -9.29
CA ALA A 238 -26.42 -26.86 -8.73
C ALA A 238 -27.91 -26.51 -8.71
N SER A 239 -28.72 -27.57 -8.81
CA SER A 239 -30.17 -27.52 -8.62
C SER A 239 -30.51 -28.23 -7.33
N ALA A 240 -31.30 -27.60 -6.46
CA ALA A 240 -31.68 -28.19 -5.18
C ALA A 240 -33.20 -28.13 -4.94
N VAL A 241 -33.67 -29.01 -4.06
CA VAL A 241 -35.06 -29.03 -3.58
C VAL A 241 -35.04 -28.78 -2.08
N GLU A 242 -35.71 -27.72 -1.64
CA GLU A 242 -35.78 -27.35 -0.22
C GLU A 242 -36.51 -28.43 0.59
N GLU A 243 -35.94 -28.79 1.74
CA GLU A 243 -36.53 -29.79 2.62
C GLU A 243 -37.92 -29.36 3.12
N GLY A 244 -38.88 -30.27 3.01
CA GLY A 244 -40.28 -30.00 3.36
C GLY A 244 -41.10 -29.33 2.26
N LYS A 245 -40.55 -29.14 1.06
CA LYS A 245 -41.26 -28.67 -0.13
C LYS A 245 -40.97 -29.59 -1.31
N GLU A 246 -42.00 -30.21 -1.90
CA GLU A 246 -41.81 -31.18 -3.00
C GLU A 246 -41.42 -30.51 -4.33
N ASP A 247 -41.89 -29.28 -4.57
CA ASP A 247 -41.71 -28.56 -5.84
C ASP A 247 -40.87 -27.27 -5.75
N ALA A 248 -40.37 -26.91 -4.56
CA ALA A 248 -39.62 -25.65 -4.41
C ALA A 248 -38.19 -25.83 -4.91
N THR A 249 -37.96 -25.36 -6.14
CA THR A 249 -36.69 -25.53 -6.83
C THR A 249 -35.77 -24.35 -6.53
N VAL A 250 -34.53 -24.67 -6.15
CA VAL A 250 -33.51 -23.69 -5.77
C VAL A 250 -32.34 -23.79 -6.74
N GLY A 251 -32.04 -22.69 -7.42
CA GLY A 251 -30.86 -22.57 -8.27
C GLY A 251 -29.68 -22.05 -7.46
N ILE A 252 -28.56 -22.76 -7.46
CA ILE A 252 -27.36 -22.38 -6.68
C ILE A 252 -26.23 -22.02 -7.63
N ILE A 253 -25.69 -20.83 -7.45
CA ILE A 253 -24.51 -20.30 -8.14
C ILE A 253 -23.42 -20.05 -7.09
N PHE A 254 -22.19 -20.41 -7.41
CA PHE A 254 -21.03 -20.12 -6.59
C PHE A 254 -20.13 -19.12 -7.31
N GLY A 255 -19.68 -18.12 -6.59
CA GLY A 255 -18.67 -17.16 -7.05
C GLY A 255 -17.30 -17.80 -7.21
N PRO A 256 -16.35 -17.05 -7.78
CA PRO A 256 -14.97 -17.52 -7.93
C PRO A 256 -14.33 -17.81 -6.56
N GLU A 257 -13.36 -18.74 -6.54
CA GLU A 257 -12.59 -19.04 -5.33
C GLU A 257 -11.70 -17.85 -4.92
N PHE A 258 -11.21 -17.11 -5.92
CA PHE A 258 -10.36 -15.95 -5.77
C PHE A 258 -10.98 -14.77 -6.51
N GLY A 259 -11.58 -13.84 -5.76
CA GLY A 259 -12.23 -12.65 -6.29
C GLY A 259 -13.68 -12.48 -5.81
N PRO A 260 -14.28 -11.31 -6.03
CA PRO A 260 -15.66 -11.04 -5.72
C PRO A 260 -16.61 -11.53 -6.82
N VAL A 261 -17.85 -11.83 -6.45
CA VAL A 261 -18.94 -12.03 -7.41
C VAL A 261 -19.29 -10.69 -8.07
N THR A 262 -19.27 -10.62 -9.40
CA THR A 262 -19.52 -9.39 -10.16
C THR A 262 -20.99 -9.22 -10.55
N ALA A 263 -21.40 -7.98 -10.88
CA ALA A 263 -22.75 -7.70 -11.38
C ALA A 263 -23.11 -8.51 -12.64
N GLN A 264 -22.16 -8.66 -13.58
CA GLN A 264 -22.34 -9.45 -14.80
C GLN A 264 -22.61 -10.93 -14.49
N GLN A 265 -21.90 -11.50 -13.52
CA GLN A 265 -22.13 -12.87 -13.08
C GLN A 265 -23.53 -13.05 -12.49
N ILE A 266 -24.02 -12.07 -11.73
CA ILE A 266 -25.38 -12.08 -11.18
C ILE A 266 -26.41 -12.02 -12.31
N GLU A 267 -26.27 -11.07 -13.25
CA GLU A 267 -27.21 -10.91 -14.37
C GLU A 267 -27.28 -12.19 -15.21
N ALA A 268 -26.11 -12.74 -15.59
CA ALA A 268 -26.01 -13.97 -16.36
C ALA A 268 -26.64 -15.18 -15.61
N ALA A 269 -26.35 -15.31 -14.32
CA ALA A 269 -26.92 -16.34 -13.47
C ALA A 269 -28.45 -16.24 -13.40
N VAL A 270 -28.99 -15.04 -13.13
CA VAL A 270 -30.44 -14.81 -13.03
C VAL A 270 -31.15 -15.11 -14.34
N ARG A 271 -30.54 -14.74 -15.48
CA ARG A 271 -31.10 -15.02 -16.81
C ARG A 271 -31.26 -16.52 -17.08
N LYS A 272 -30.29 -17.34 -16.64
CA LYS A 272 -30.30 -18.80 -16.80
C LYS A 272 -31.15 -19.50 -15.72
N ALA A 273 -31.24 -18.92 -14.52
CA ALA A 273 -31.95 -19.48 -13.36
C ALA A 273 -33.42 -19.02 -13.21
N LYS A 274 -34.02 -18.41 -14.24
CA LYS A 274 -35.39 -17.84 -14.17
C LYS A 274 -36.53 -18.84 -13.88
N TYR A 275 -36.26 -20.14 -13.98
CA TYR A 275 -37.24 -21.21 -13.74
C TYR A 275 -37.27 -21.70 -12.29
N TYR A 276 -36.34 -21.24 -11.45
CA TYR A 276 -36.26 -21.57 -10.03
C TYR A 276 -37.13 -20.63 -9.19
N ASP A 277 -37.59 -21.09 -8.03
CA ASP A 277 -38.37 -20.27 -7.08
C ASP A 277 -37.45 -19.38 -6.23
N ASP A 278 -36.29 -19.91 -5.87
CA ASP A 278 -35.25 -19.22 -5.11
C ASP A 278 -33.90 -19.38 -5.85
N ILE A 279 -33.11 -18.31 -5.90
CA ILE A 279 -31.76 -18.31 -6.48
C ILE A 279 -30.79 -17.89 -5.38
N ILE A 280 -29.80 -18.75 -5.12
CA ILE A 280 -28.76 -18.52 -4.12
C ILE A 280 -27.45 -18.25 -4.86
N ILE A 281 -26.89 -17.07 -4.64
CA ILE A 281 -25.59 -16.67 -5.18
C ILE A 281 -24.62 -16.66 -4.00
N ALA A 282 -23.72 -17.64 -3.95
CA ALA A 282 -22.81 -17.86 -2.84
C ALA A 282 -21.38 -17.41 -3.20
N GLY A 283 -20.80 -16.43 -2.51
CA GLY A 283 -19.45 -15.92 -2.81
C GLY A 283 -18.62 -15.63 -1.55
N PHE A 284 -17.30 -15.62 -1.68
CA PHE A 284 -16.39 -15.17 -0.61
C PHE A 284 -16.40 -13.65 -0.43
N ALA A 285 -16.77 -12.92 -1.49
CA ALA A 285 -16.98 -11.50 -1.50
C ALA A 285 -17.95 -11.15 -2.64
N PHE A 286 -18.54 -9.96 -2.57
CA PHE A 286 -19.40 -9.42 -3.62
C PHE A 286 -18.86 -8.07 -4.07
N ALA A 287 -18.85 -7.87 -5.39
CA ALA A 287 -18.46 -6.60 -5.94
C ALA A 287 -19.50 -5.54 -5.54
N PRO A 288 -19.09 -4.29 -5.34
CA PRO A 288 -19.98 -3.17 -5.07
C PRO A 288 -21.18 -3.06 -6.01
N GLU A 289 -20.95 -3.28 -7.30
CA GLU A 289 -21.97 -3.22 -8.34
C GLU A 289 -22.94 -4.39 -8.25
N ALA A 290 -22.48 -5.53 -7.73
CA ALA A 290 -23.26 -6.75 -7.66
C ALA A 290 -24.46 -6.60 -6.72
N THR A 291 -24.28 -5.91 -5.58
CA THR A 291 -25.38 -5.65 -4.65
C THR A 291 -26.41 -4.68 -5.23
N ALA A 292 -25.95 -3.64 -5.94
CA ALA A 292 -26.83 -2.73 -6.67
C ALA A 292 -27.63 -3.46 -7.76
N GLU A 293 -26.99 -4.40 -8.48
CA GLU A 293 -27.64 -5.18 -9.52
C GLU A 293 -28.74 -6.10 -8.96
N VAL A 294 -28.53 -6.70 -7.79
CA VAL A 294 -29.58 -7.45 -7.10
C VAL A 294 -30.81 -6.59 -6.80
N GLU A 295 -30.60 -5.36 -6.31
CA GLU A 295 -31.70 -4.44 -6.04
C GLU A 295 -32.39 -4.00 -7.34
N ASN A 296 -31.65 -3.71 -8.40
CA ASN A 296 -32.21 -3.41 -9.73
C ASN A 296 -33.09 -4.56 -10.24
N ILE A 297 -32.63 -5.81 -10.11
CA ILE A 297 -33.37 -7.03 -10.49
C ILE A 297 -34.67 -7.17 -9.67
N ARG A 298 -34.61 -6.87 -8.37
CA ARG A 298 -35.77 -6.89 -7.46
C ARG A 298 -36.80 -5.82 -7.82
N GLU A 299 -36.35 -4.60 -8.08
CA GLU A 299 -37.21 -3.46 -8.43
C GLU A 299 -37.87 -3.62 -9.81
N SER A 300 -37.07 -4.01 -10.81
CA SER A 300 -37.55 -4.24 -12.18
C SER A 300 -38.43 -5.48 -12.32
N ARG A 301 -38.44 -6.37 -11.30
CA ARG A 301 -39.12 -7.68 -11.32
C ARG A 301 -38.74 -8.51 -12.56
N SER A 302 -37.48 -8.45 -12.96
CA SER A 302 -36.98 -9.15 -14.15
C SER A 302 -37.06 -10.69 -14.02
N THR A 303 -37.10 -11.19 -12.78
CA THR A 303 -37.36 -12.60 -12.45
C THR A 303 -38.47 -12.72 -11.39
N LYS A 304 -39.19 -13.86 -11.41
CA LYS A 304 -40.12 -14.23 -10.33
C LYS A 304 -39.42 -14.89 -9.15
N ALA A 305 -38.20 -15.35 -9.36
CA ALA A 305 -37.39 -16.01 -8.34
C ALA A 305 -36.95 -15.03 -7.26
N ARG A 306 -36.85 -15.50 -6.01
CA ARG A 306 -36.28 -14.70 -4.92
C ARG A 306 -34.77 -14.83 -4.92
N LEU A 307 -34.08 -13.69 -4.93
CA LEU A 307 -32.62 -13.65 -4.96
C LEU A 307 -32.03 -13.55 -3.55
N HIS A 308 -31.07 -14.41 -3.24
CA HIS A 308 -30.37 -14.46 -1.95
C HIS A 308 -28.86 -14.43 -2.18
N LEU A 309 -28.19 -13.45 -1.58
CA LEU A 309 -26.73 -13.37 -1.54
C LEU A 309 -26.22 -14.10 -0.29
N ALA A 310 -25.51 -15.21 -0.48
CA ALA A 310 -24.91 -15.98 0.60
C ALA A 310 -23.40 -15.72 0.64
N HIS A 311 -22.89 -15.35 1.80
CA HIS A 311 -21.46 -15.26 2.01
C HIS A 311 -20.90 -16.61 2.41
N MET A 312 -19.78 -16.99 1.79
CA MET A 312 -19.03 -18.19 2.10
C MET A 312 -18.00 -17.88 3.19
N ARG A 313 -17.85 -18.76 4.17
CA ARG A 313 -16.83 -18.58 5.21
C ARG A 313 -15.42 -18.78 4.64
N PRO A 314 -14.41 -17.99 5.06
CA PRO A 314 -13.02 -18.13 4.60
C PRO A 314 -12.44 -19.53 4.77
N GLU A 315 -12.91 -20.30 5.76
CA GLU A 315 -12.52 -21.70 5.98
C GLU A 315 -12.79 -22.62 4.78
N LEU A 316 -13.72 -22.25 3.88
CA LEU A 316 -14.01 -23.00 2.66
C LEU A 316 -12.96 -22.77 1.55
N ASN A 317 -12.14 -21.74 1.69
CA ASN A 317 -11.11 -21.40 0.72
C ASN A 317 -9.93 -22.39 0.87
N SER A 318 -9.49 -22.98 -0.25
CA SER A 318 -8.41 -23.99 -0.24
C SER A 318 -7.11 -23.51 0.40
N THR A 319 -6.79 -22.22 0.29
CA THR A 319 -5.57 -21.61 0.86
C THR A 319 -5.67 -21.41 2.37
N MET A 320 -6.88 -21.28 2.92
CA MET A 320 -7.13 -20.95 4.34
C MET A 320 -7.65 -22.15 5.17
N ASN A 321 -8.04 -23.24 4.51
CA ASN A 321 -8.67 -24.42 5.12
C ASN A 321 -7.80 -25.09 6.20
N ASP A 322 -6.46 -25.00 6.13
CA ASP A 322 -5.53 -25.54 7.13
C ASP A 322 -5.03 -24.50 8.16
N LEU A 323 -5.30 -23.22 7.94
CA LEU A 323 -4.80 -22.12 8.79
C LEU A 323 -5.80 -21.71 9.87
N LEU A 324 -7.08 -21.99 9.66
CA LEU A 324 -8.15 -21.68 10.60
C LEU A 324 -8.52 -22.93 11.40
N LYS A 325 -8.68 -22.77 12.72
CA LYS A 325 -9.02 -23.89 13.60
C LYS A 325 -10.34 -24.52 13.16
N ALA A 326 -10.28 -25.78 12.71
CA ALA A 326 -11.42 -26.65 12.44
C ALA A 326 -12.18 -27.07 13.72
N ASP A 327 -12.36 -26.15 14.66
CA ASP A 327 -12.97 -26.37 15.96
C ASP A 327 -14.50 -26.31 15.88
N THR A 328 -15.12 -27.03 14.94
CA THR A 328 -16.50 -27.50 15.11
C THR A 328 -16.80 -28.70 14.22
N LYS A 329 -16.44 -29.92 14.65
CA LYS A 329 -16.99 -31.17 14.08
C LYS A 329 -18.47 -31.32 14.46
N GLY A 330 -19.35 -30.59 13.78
CA GLY A 330 -20.80 -30.67 13.98
C GLY A 330 -21.57 -30.23 12.74
N SER A 331 -22.82 -30.67 12.58
CA SER A 331 -23.73 -30.41 11.44
C SER A 331 -24.23 -28.96 11.34
N ASN A 332 -23.48 -27.99 11.85
CA ASN A 332 -23.92 -26.60 12.01
C ASN A 332 -22.76 -25.63 11.81
N GLN A 333 -22.02 -25.81 10.71
CA GLN A 333 -20.82 -25.02 10.41
C GLN A 333 -21.17 -23.67 9.79
N GLN A 334 -22.38 -23.52 9.23
CA GLN A 334 -22.90 -22.26 8.68
C GLN A 334 -21.94 -21.65 7.67
N PHE A 335 -21.48 -22.51 6.79
CA PHE A 335 -20.60 -22.25 5.66
C PHE A 335 -21.20 -21.23 4.71
N PHE A 336 -22.52 -21.27 4.53
CA PHE A 336 -23.27 -20.39 3.64
C PHE A 336 -24.28 -19.58 4.44
N THR A 337 -24.02 -18.29 4.60
CA THR A 337 -24.88 -17.40 5.39
C THR A 337 -25.36 -16.23 4.55
N VAL A 338 -26.68 -16.07 4.45
CA VAL A 338 -27.29 -14.90 3.82
C VAL A 338 -27.27 -13.75 4.83
N PHE A 339 -26.48 -12.72 4.52
CA PHE A 339 -26.40 -11.50 5.32
C PHE A 339 -27.37 -10.44 4.79
N GLY A 340 -27.88 -9.60 5.70
CA GLY A 340 -28.54 -8.36 5.33
C GLY A 340 -27.50 -7.34 4.84
N LEU A 341 -27.82 -6.61 3.77
CA LEU A 341 -27.04 -5.46 3.35
C LEU A 341 -27.12 -4.34 4.42
N PRO A 342 -26.08 -3.51 4.59
CA PRO A 342 -26.17 -2.31 5.41
C PRO A 342 -27.40 -1.48 5.03
N ALA A 343 -28.27 -1.24 6.00
CA ALA A 343 -29.41 -0.34 5.84
C ALA A 343 -28.90 1.09 5.99
N VAL A 344 -29.00 1.87 4.92
CA VAL A 344 -28.49 3.25 4.85
C VAL A 344 -29.58 4.19 4.34
N SER A 345 -29.72 5.32 5.01
CA SER A 345 -30.54 6.45 4.57
C SER A 345 -29.65 7.62 4.17
N VAL A 346 -30.02 8.26 3.07
CA VAL A 346 -29.34 9.45 2.54
C VAL A 346 -30.29 10.64 2.70
N ALA A 347 -29.80 11.71 3.29
CA ALA A 347 -30.52 12.97 3.40
C ALA A 347 -29.76 14.05 2.63
N ALA A 348 -30.49 14.84 1.84
CA ALA A 348 -29.95 16.07 1.27
C ALA A 348 -30.01 17.19 2.31
N GLU A 349 -28.87 17.85 2.52
CA GLU A 349 -28.77 19.07 3.31
C GLU A 349 -28.95 20.31 2.42
N GLY A 350 -29.02 21.49 3.05
CA GLY A 350 -28.90 22.76 2.34
C GLY A 350 -27.56 22.86 1.57
N ASP A 351 -27.50 23.70 0.55
CA ASP A 351 -26.29 24.00 -0.23
C ASP A 351 -25.68 22.84 -1.05
N GLY A 352 -26.46 21.78 -1.33
CA GLY A 352 -26.03 20.68 -2.20
C GLY A 352 -25.11 19.66 -1.52
N GLU A 353 -25.10 19.66 -0.19
CA GLU A 353 -24.44 18.66 0.64
C GLU A 353 -25.41 17.51 0.97
N PHE A 354 -24.84 16.37 1.33
CA PHE A 354 -25.56 15.16 1.70
C PHE A 354 -25.00 14.62 3.01
N THR A 355 -25.88 13.96 3.76
CA THR A 355 -25.56 13.25 4.98
C THR A 355 -26.05 11.81 4.86
N VAL A 356 -25.23 10.84 5.27
CA VAL A 356 -25.58 9.41 5.23
C VAL A 356 -25.69 8.88 6.65
N THR A 357 -26.77 8.18 6.95
CA THR A 357 -26.96 7.51 8.24
C THR A 357 -26.98 6.00 8.06
N LEU A 358 -26.11 5.31 8.81
CA LEU A 358 -26.15 3.86 8.97
C LEU A 358 -27.24 3.49 9.99
N GLU A 359 -28.33 2.91 9.51
CA GLU A 359 -29.46 2.51 10.34
C GLU A 359 -29.14 1.24 11.12
N GLY A 360 -28.51 0.28 10.45
CA GLY A 360 -28.07 -0.96 11.07
C GLY A 360 -27.45 -1.95 10.11
N VAL A 361 -26.92 -3.01 10.71
CA VAL A 361 -26.40 -4.19 10.03
C VAL A 361 -26.94 -5.41 10.77
N ASP A 362 -27.37 -6.42 10.03
CA ASP A 362 -27.81 -7.68 10.63
C ASP A 362 -26.57 -8.48 11.06
N ILE A 363 -26.41 -8.66 12.38
CA ILE A 363 -25.27 -9.38 12.96
C ILE A 363 -25.73 -10.74 13.46
N PHE A 364 -25.00 -11.77 13.06
CA PHE A 364 -25.27 -13.15 13.45
C PHE A 364 -24.37 -13.62 14.60
N ASN A 365 -24.98 -14.26 15.60
CA ASN A 365 -24.30 -14.91 16.71
C ASN A 365 -24.37 -16.46 16.61
N PRO A 366 -23.32 -17.15 16.11
CA PRO A 366 -23.26 -18.61 16.03
C PRO A 366 -23.31 -19.35 17.36
N VAL A 367 -22.93 -18.71 18.47
CA VAL A 367 -23.00 -19.36 19.79
C VAL A 367 -24.44 -19.46 20.28
N GLY A 368 -25.25 -18.44 19.98
CA GLY A 368 -26.65 -18.35 20.40
C GLY A 368 -27.66 -18.71 19.31
N GLY A 369 -27.21 -18.96 18.07
CA GLY A 369 -28.11 -19.20 16.94
C GLY A 369 -29.13 -18.08 16.72
N THR A 370 -28.77 -16.83 16.99
CA THR A 370 -29.68 -15.68 16.90
C THR A 370 -29.06 -14.59 16.02
N VAL A 371 -29.90 -13.98 15.18
CA VAL A 371 -29.56 -12.76 14.46
C VAL A 371 -30.18 -11.61 15.23
N SER A 372 -29.37 -10.64 15.58
CA SER A 372 -29.86 -9.37 16.10
C SER A 372 -29.59 -8.30 15.08
N SER A 373 -30.64 -7.68 14.55
CA SER A 373 -30.50 -6.44 13.79
C SER A 373 -29.86 -5.43 14.73
N THR A 374 -28.60 -5.12 14.43
CA THR A 374 -27.79 -4.28 15.30
C THR A 374 -27.92 -2.88 14.75
N LYS A 375 -28.50 -1.99 15.56
CA LYS A 375 -28.46 -0.55 15.28
C LYS A 375 -27.01 -0.16 14.97
N GLY A 376 -26.81 0.75 14.01
CA GLY A 376 -25.47 1.14 13.53
C GLY A 376 -24.44 1.44 14.63
N GLU A 377 -24.91 1.82 15.84
CA GLU A 377 -24.12 2.04 17.05
C GLU A 377 -23.29 0.85 17.56
N LYS A 378 -23.67 -0.41 17.28
CA LYS A 378 -22.86 -1.57 17.71
C LYS A 378 -22.06 -2.23 16.60
N VAL A 379 -21.97 -1.57 15.44
CA VAL A 379 -21.02 -1.94 14.38
C VAL A 379 -19.60 -1.59 14.85
N SER A 380 -18.60 -2.40 14.51
CA SER A 380 -17.21 -2.15 14.92
C SER A 380 -16.64 -0.94 14.23
N ALA A 381 -16.83 -0.87 12.91
CA ALA A 381 -16.43 0.23 12.07
C ALA A 381 -17.35 0.35 10.86
N TRP A 382 -17.56 1.55 10.36
CA TRP A 382 -18.15 1.75 9.05
C TRP A 382 -17.43 2.88 8.30
N PHE A 383 -17.43 2.77 6.98
CA PHE A 383 -16.68 3.63 6.09
C PHE A 383 -17.60 4.15 5.00
N LEU A 384 -17.39 5.42 4.64
CA LEU A 384 -18.10 6.08 3.57
C LEU A 384 -17.12 6.43 2.46
N ASP A 385 -17.44 6.00 1.25
CA ASP A 385 -16.93 6.58 0.01
C ASP A 385 -17.99 7.56 -0.54
N SER A 386 -17.62 8.83 -0.64
CA SER A 386 -18.51 9.92 -1.02
C SER A 386 -18.72 10.07 -2.54
N ASP A 387 -17.90 9.42 -3.38
CA ASP A 387 -18.02 9.50 -4.83
C ASP A 387 -17.56 8.20 -5.51
N TYR A 388 -18.25 7.11 -5.20
CA TYR A 388 -17.85 5.78 -5.58
C TYR A 388 -17.85 5.56 -7.10
N ASP A 389 -16.68 5.19 -7.64
CA ASP A 389 -16.41 5.09 -9.09
C ASP A 389 -16.94 3.81 -9.73
N GLY A 390 -17.31 2.81 -8.93
CA GLY A 390 -17.73 1.50 -9.42
C GLY A 390 -16.59 0.49 -9.60
N ARG A 391 -15.42 0.74 -9.01
CA ARG A 391 -14.24 -0.14 -9.09
C ARG A 391 -13.53 -0.28 -7.76
N CYS A 392 -13.13 0.84 -7.16
CA CYS A 392 -12.29 0.84 -5.97
C CYS A 392 -12.98 1.58 -4.83
N PHE A 393 -13.14 0.91 -3.69
CA PHE A 393 -13.68 1.56 -2.51
C PHE A 393 -12.62 2.47 -1.88
N CYS A 394 -12.83 3.78 -1.91
CA CYS A 394 -11.95 4.76 -1.30
C CYS A 394 -12.61 5.36 -0.04
N ALA A 395 -12.18 4.91 1.14
CA ALA A 395 -12.69 5.43 2.40
C ALA A 395 -12.37 6.92 2.58
N CYS A 396 -13.39 7.77 2.41
CA CYS A 396 -13.30 9.22 2.62
C CYS A 396 -13.57 9.61 4.07
N GLN A 397 -14.46 8.87 4.74
CA GLN A 397 -14.75 9.03 6.16
C GLN A 397 -14.80 7.65 6.83
N ALA A 398 -14.28 7.56 8.06
CA ALA A 398 -14.19 6.33 8.84
C ALA A 398 -14.77 6.54 10.24
N PHE A 399 -15.67 5.66 10.65
CA PHE A 399 -16.42 5.78 11.89
C PHE A 399 -16.25 4.55 12.77
N PHE A 400 -16.12 4.76 14.08
CA PHE A 400 -15.97 3.70 15.07
C PHE A 400 -16.97 3.91 16.21
N PRO A 401 -18.25 3.51 16.01
CA PRO A 401 -19.33 3.84 16.96
C PRO A 401 -19.20 3.16 18.33
N ASN A 402 -18.61 1.95 18.36
CA ASN A 402 -18.56 1.10 19.55
C ASN A 402 -17.15 0.99 20.17
N GLN A 403 -16.19 1.82 19.75
CA GLN A 403 -14.80 1.71 20.20
C GLN A 403 -14.14 3.08 20.37
N ASP A 404 -13.29 3.22 21.40
CA ASP A 404 -12.36 4.35 21.54
C ASP A 404 -11.13 4.17 20.63
N ALA A 405 -11.36 3.75 19.39
CA ALA A 405 -10.32 3.50 18.39
C ALA A 405 -9.51 4.79 18.13
N TRP A 406 -10.20 5.93 18.00
CA TRP A 406 -9.57 7.22 17.76
C TRP A 406 -8.67 7.68 18.92
N GLU A 407 -9.02 7.39 20.17
CA GLU A 407 -8.17 7.74 21.33
C GLU A 407 -6.88 6.92 21.35
N LYS A 408 -6.97 5.63 21.01
CA LYS A 408 -5.79 4.75 20.87
C LYS A 408 -4.88 5.21 19.73
N ILE A 409 -5.46 5.58 18.58
CA ILE A 409 -4.72 6.10 17.42
C ILE A 409 -4.03 7.43 17.78
N ALA A 410 -4.73 8.35 18.43
CA ALA A 410 -4.18 9.64 18.87
C ALA A 410 -2.96 9.47 19.78
N ARG A 411 -3.07 8.56 20.77
CA ARG A 411 -1.95 8.24 21.68
C ARG A 411 -0.78 7.62 20.94
N ALA A 412 -1.03 6.75 19.96
CA ALA A 412 0.03 6.10 19.18
C ALA A 412 0.76 7.07 18.24
N LEU A 413 0.04 8.03 17.65
CA LEU A 413 0.60 9.03 16.73
C LEU A 413 1.34 10.17 17.44
N GLY A 414 1.22 10.30 18.77
CA GLY A 414 1.90 11.34 19.54
C GLY A 414 1.44 12.77 19.23
N THR A 415 0.32 12.91 18.52
CA THR A 415 -0.24 14.20 18.09
C THR A 415 -1.23 14.75 19.11
N HIS A 416 -1.27 16.09 19.27
CA HIS A 416 -2.37 16.80 19.92
C HIS A 416 -3.61 16.73 19.03
N ALA A 417 -4.35 15.64 19.13
CA ALA A 417 -5.57 15.50 18.35
C ALA A 417 -6.73 16.25 18.99
N ASP A 418 -7.54 16.91 18.16
CA ASP A 418 -8.73 17.64 18.59
C ASP A 418 -9.83 16.66 19.07
N PRO A 419 -10.18 16.66 20.37
CA PRO A 419 -11.19 15.76 20.90
C PRO A 419 -12.58 15.96 20.29
N GLU A 420 -12.93 17.17 19.89
CA GLU A 420 -14.24 17.47 19.29
C GLU A 420 -14.33 16.91 17.86
N ALA A 421 -13.24 17.02 17.08
CA ALA A 421 -13.16 16.45 15.75
C ALA A 421 -13.34 14.92 15.75
N PHE A 422 -12.77 14.22 16.74
CA PHE A 422 -12.95 12.77 16.88
C PHE A 422 -14.31 12.35 17.40
N ALA A 423 -14.96 13.18 18.21
CA ALA A 423 -16.33 12.90 18.66
C ALA A 423 -17.30 12.78 17.47
N ALA A 424 -17.08 13.55 16.40
CA ALA A 424 -17.89 13.47 15.18
C ALA A 424 -17.80 12.10 14.47
N PHE A 425 -16.68 11.38 14.61
CA PHE A 425 -16.47 10.05 14.02
C PHE A 425 -16.88 8.88 14.94
N LYS A 426 -17.42 9.16 16.12
CA LYS A 426 -18.04 8.14 17.00
C LYS A 426 -19.54 7.90 16.69
N GLY A 427 -20.07 8.55 15.65
CA GLY A 427 -21.49 8.49 15.27
C GLY A 427 -21.85 7.43 14.22
N ARG A 428 -23.16 7.32 13.96
CA ARG A 428 -23.75 6.54 12.86
C ARG A 428 -24.12 7.38 11.64
N THR A 429 -23.83 8.68 11.70
CA THR A 429 -24.19 9.67 10.70
C THR A 429 -22.91 10.32 10.21
N SER A 430 -22.77 10.44 8.89
CA SER A 430 -21.58 11.02 8.27
C SER A 430 -21.46 12.51 8.57
N LEU A 431 -20.27 13.07 8.40
CA LEU A 431 -20.15 14.51 8.20
C LEU A 431 -20.75 14.88 6.84
N PRO A 432 -21.28 16.11 6.68
CA PRO A 432 -21.78 16.59 5.40
C PRO A 432 -20.71 16.47 4.31
N PHE A 433 -21.10 16.01 3.13
CA PHE A 433 -20.21 15.89 1.97
C PHE A 433 -20.95 16.30 0.70
N ARG A 434 -20.19 16.76 -0.30
CA ARG A 434 -20.75 17.08 -1.62
C ARG A 434 -20.70 15.86 -2.52
N SER A 435 -21.72 15.71 -3.36
CA SER A 435 -21.68 14.72 -4.44
C SER A 435 -20.49 15.01 -5.36
N GLY A 436 -19.70 13.99 -5.66
CA GLY A 436 -18.64 14.09 -6.66
C GLY A 436 -19.14 13.84 -8.08
N LYS A 437 -18.21 13.44 -8.97
CA LYS A 437 -18.44 13.29 -10.42
C LYS A 437 -19.32 12.09 -10.76
N HIS A 438 -19.28 11.04 -9.96
CA HIS A 438 -19.98 9.78 -10.19
C HIS A 438 -21.40 9.81 -9.61
N GLY A 439 -21.67 10.66 -8.62
CA GLY A 439 -23.01 10.84 -8.05
C GLY A 439 -23.50 9.60 -7.31
N ARG A 440 -22.59 8.79 -6.78
CA ARG A 440 -22.88 7.56 -6.04
C ARG A 440 -22.04 7.52 -4.78
N ILE A 441 -22.57 6.88 -3.76
CA ILE A 441 -21.86 6.60 -2.51
C ILE A 441 -21.75 5.10 -2.30
N ALA A 442 -20.71 4.68 -1.61
CA ALA A 442 -20.61 3.34 -1.07
C ALA A 442 -20.44 3.40 0.45
N VAL A 443 -21.20 2.57 1.16
CA VAL A 443 -21.13 2.44 2.62
C VAL A 443 -20.72 1.02 2.94
N LYS A 444 -19.52 0.87 3.52
CA LYS A 444 -18.99 -0.41 3.98
C LYS A 444 -19.10 -0.47 5.50
N ALA A 445 -19.60 -1.57 6.04
CA ALA A 445 -19.71 -1.79 7.48
C ALA A 445 -19.01 -3.10 7.87
N ILE A 446 -18.33 -3.08 9.02
CA ILE A 446 -17.60 -4.22 9.60
C ILE A 446 -18.26 -4.61 10.92
N ASP A 447 -18.66 -5.87 11.01
CA ASP A 447 -19.27 -6.41 12.23
C ASP A 447 -18.24 -6.66 13.36
N ALA A 448 -18.71 -7.10 14.53
CA ALA A 448 -17.86 -7.44 15.68
C ALA A 448 -16.92 -8.63 15.45
N ARG A 449 -17.12 -9.38 14.36
CA ARG A 449 -16.40 -10.61 14.01
C ARG A 449 -15.46 -10.40 12.82
N GLY A 450 -15.45 -9.21 12.23
CA GLY A 450 -14.61 -8.86 11.08
C GLY A 450 -15.22 -9.16 9.72
N ASN A 451 -16.51 -9.51 9.64
CA ASN A 451 -17.18 -9.64 8.34
C ASN A 451 -17.47 -8.26 7.75
N GLU A 452 -17.16 -8.10 6.47
CA GLU A 452 -17.41 -6.87 5.73
C GLU A 452 -18.65 -7.00 4.86
N VAL A 453 -19.54 -6.03 4.94
CA VAL A 453 -20.69 -5.91 4.05
C VAL A 453 -20.79 -4.48 3.54
N MET A 454 -21.34 -4.29 2.34
CA MET A 454 -21.34 -2.98 1.72
C MET A 454 -22.55 -2.77 0.81
N THR A 455 -23.06 -1.54 0.83
CA THR A 455 -24.20 -1.08 0.02
C THR A 455 -23.76 0.12 -0.80
N VAL A 456 -24.19 0.18 -2.06
CA VAL A 456 -24.02 1.33 -2.94
C VAL A 456 -25.37 2.05 -3.09
N LYS A 457 -25.36 3.39 -3.07
CA LYS A 457 -26.55 4.22 -3.33
C LYS A 457 -26.23 5.31 -4.34
N THR A 458 -27.14 5.53 -5.28
CA THR A 458 -27.08 6.69 -6.19
C THR A 458 -27.66 7.90 -5.49
N LEU A 459 -26.96 9.04 -5.54
CA LEU A 459 -27.44 10.30 -5.02
C LEU A 459 -28.39 10.92 -6.06
N SER A 460 -29.68 10.99 -5.75
CA SER A 460 -30.70 11.48 -6.67
C SER A 460 -31.28 12.83 -6.24
N GLU A 461 -31.74 13.67 -7.17
CA GLU A 461 -32.45 14.91 -6.82
C GLU A 461 -33.79 14.66 -6.10
N SER A 462 -34.34 13.44 -6.18
CA SER A 462 -35.52 13.01 -5.42
C SER A 462 -35.29 12.98 -3.91
N ASP A 463 -34.05 12.78 -3.46
CA ASP A 463 -33.68 12.77 -2.04
C ASP A 463 -33.74 14.18 -1.40
N ARG A 464 -33.92 15.24 -2.21
CA ARG A 464 -34.19 16.61 -1.74
C ARG A 464 -35.62 16.86 -1.28
N LYS A 465 -36.58 15.96 -1.58
CA LYS A 465 -38.02 16.21 -1.38
C LYS A 465 -38.66 15.46 -0.21
N GLY A 466 -37.93 14.60 0.49
CA GLY A 466 -38.45 13.88 1.66
C GLY A 466 -38.36 14.70 2.94
N ARG A 467 -39.33 15.57 3.19
CA ARG A 467 -39.61 16.15 4.51
C ARG A 467 -41.02 15.83 4.95
#